data_AF-A0A8B6F358-F1
#
_entry.id   AF-A0A8B6F358-F1
#
_cell.length_a   1.000
_cell.length_b   1.000
_cell.length_c   1.000
_cell.angle_alpha   90.00
_cell.angle_beta   90.00
_cell.angle_gamma   90.00
#
_symmetry.space_group_name_H-M   'P 1'
#
loop_
_entity.id
_entity.type
_entity.pdbx_description
1 polymer ?
#
loop_
_entity_poly.entity_id
_entity_poly.type
_entity_poly.pdbx_seq_one_letter_code
_entity_poly.pdbx_strand_id
1 'polypeptide(L)'
;MFIPQSRYRLKQTDQEVSTKCSDDTRTNEQKINNWTNEKSHKFLECLNLTEIENINSEIDGTTVVTQETVDMIISKIGKVLINSAGNTFGFKVSAGKKSEHRKNKPWFDHDCKAARSEFRKMKRNKNKSPFHRALVSDAEKRYKNTMNKAHKKYRSDFRKKMDDLKQKDAKEFWRLLNENKSTAQPKIDFDKLVSYFKELNSDLRDDTEEQQIETQETTFRSRSLDKMKSILDNCGFSYLWSFQNTSPNIKSIIKQRLEDQFTQSWSGKDYCWNFDGYLAEIRDNQTDKYIKSLLEKDEDNNQRIFFIGVSDLEGDNRWIWANSRKPVTSTYQEHFNSSGGHCAAVIEEDQSTFRLHNLHCDRKLRFICEVDKIY
;
A
#
# COMPACT_ATOMS: atom_id res chain seq x y z
N MET A 1 -75.16 -21.45 22.27
CA MET A 1 -74.13 -22.21 21.52
C MET A 1 -72.83 -21.45 21.63
N PHE A 2 -71.99 -21.79 22.61
CA PHE A 2 -70.66 -21.21 22.84
C PHE A 2 -69.78 -22.35 23.38
N ILE A 3 -68.70 -22.64 22.67
CA ILE A 3 -67.72 -23.69 23.01
C ILE A 3 -66.59 -23.02 23.80
N PRO A 4 -66.17 -23.56 24.97
CA PRO A 4 -65.08 -22.98 25.75
C PRO A 4 -63.70 -23.46 25.24
N GLN A 5 -62.73 -22.55 25.34
CA GLN A 5 -61.34 -22.73 24.92
C GLN A 5 -60.59 -23.74 25.81
N SER A 6 -59.96 -24.73 25.16
CA SER A 6 -59.02 -25.67 25.76
C SER A 6 -57.64 -25.03 25.94
N ARG A 7 -57.17 -24.93 27.19
CA ARG A 7 -55.78 -24.59 27.53
C ARG A 7 -54.86 -25.76 27.18
N TYR A 8 -53.97 -25.58 26.21
CA TYR A 8 -52.83 -26.47 26.01
C TYR A 8 -51.70 -26.07 26.95
N ARG A 9 -51.32 -27.00 27.84
CA ARG A 9 -50.19 -26.88 28.77
C ARG A 9 -48.98 -27.53 28.10
N LEU A 10 -48.14 -26.72 27.45
CA LEU A 10 -46.83 -27.16 26.96
C LEU A 10 -45.93 -27.44 28.17
N LYS A 11 -45.49 -28.69 28.31
CA LYS A 11 -44.47 -29.08 29.28
C LYS A 11 -43.12 -28.57 28.77
N GLN A 12 -42.54 -27.58 29.44
CA GLN A 12 -41.12 -27.27 29.34
C GLN A 12 -40.36 -28.42 30.02
N THR A 13 -39.58 -29.15 29.24
CA THR A 13 -38.52 -30.02 29.75
C THR A 13 -37.25 -29.19 29.81
N ASP A 14 -36.97 -28.63 30.99
CA ASP A 14 -35.68 -28.04 31.31
C ASP A 14 -34.66 -29.17 31.48
N GLN A 15 -34.01 -29.55 30.36
CA GLN A 15 -32.72 -30.24 30.42
C GLN A 15 -31.65 -29.16 30.49
N GLU A 16 -31.12 -28.91 31.68
CA GLU A 16 -29.87 -28.19 31.87
C GLU A 16 -28.74 -28.94 31.14
N VAL A 17 -28.48 -28.54 29.89
CA VAL A 17 -27.28 -28.95 29.17
C VAL A 17 -26.11 -28.22 29.81
N SER A 18 -25.52 -28.84 30.82
CA SER A 18 -24.25 -28.41 31.41
C SER A 18 -23.16 -28.49 30.35
N THR A 19 -22.82 -27.34 29.76
CA THR A 19 -21.77 -27.16 28.75
C THR A 19 -20.39 -27.34 29.40
N LYS A 20 -20.02 -28.59 29.68
CA LYS A 20 -18.67 -28.93 30.15
C LYS A 20 -17.67 -28.90 28.99
N CYS A 21 -17.22 -27.71 28.62
CA CYS A 21 -15.82 -27.55 28.22
C CYS A 21 -15.00 -27.56 29.51
N SER A 22 -14.85 -28.73 30.14
CA SER A 22 -14.13 -28.82 31.41
C SER A 22 -12.64 -28.53 31.17
N ASP A 23 -12.14 -27.55 31.92
CA ASP A 23 -10.75 -27.43 32.34
C ASP A 23 -10.23 -28.82 32.73
N ASP A 24 -9.29 -29.37 31.98
CA ASP A 24 -8.11 -29.96 32.60
C ASP A 24 -7.07 -30.44 31.59
N THR A 25 -5.80 -30.21 31.97
CA THR A 25 -4.55 -30.57 31.29
C THR A 25 -4.13 -29.70 30.10
N ARG A 26 -3.78 -28.43 30.38
CA ARG A 26 -2.83 -27.65 29.56
C ARG A 26 -1.46 -28.32 29.56
N THR A 27 -1.28 -29.34 28.72
CA THR A 27 0.05 -29.85 28.37
C THR A 27 0.76 -28.80 27.51
N ASN A 28 2.03 -28.55 27.82
CA ASN A 28 2.85 -27.40 27.39
C ASN A 28 3.18 -27.34 25.86
N GLU A 29 2.47 -28.09 25.03
CA GLU A 29 2.68 -28.18 23.58
C GLU A 29 1.37 -27.92 22.81
N GLN A 30 0.70 -26.80 23.07
CA GLN A 30 -0.42 -26.38 22.23
C GLN A 30 0.10 -25.82 20.90
N LYS A 31 0.36 -26.71 19.93
CA LYS A 31 0.49 -26.32 18.51
C LYS A 31 -0.85 -25.76 18.05
N ILE A 32 -0.81 -24.63 17.33
CA ILE A 32 -1.99 -24.05 16.71
C ILE A 32 -2.52 -25.04 15.70
N ASN A 33 -3.78 -25.42 15.87
CA ASN A 33 -4.47 -26.31 14.96
C ASN A 33 -5.09 -25.50 13.82
N ASN A 34 -4.85 -25.91 12.57
CA ASN A 34 -5.52 -25.31 11.40
C ASN A 34 -7.05 -25.53 11.46
N TRP A 35 -7.81 -24.64 10.83
CA TRP A 35 -9.26 -24.76 10.66
C TRP A 35 -9.61 -26.02 9.84
N THR A 36 -10.58 -26.80 10.32
CA THR A 36 -11.16 -27.94 9.61
C THR A 36 -12.67 -27.95 9.86
N ASN A 37 -13.47 -28.55 8.97
CA ASN A 37 -14.92 -28.60 9.13
C ASN A 37 -15.35 -29.31 10.42
N GLU A 38 -14.60 -30.31 10.88
CA GLU A 38 -14.86 -30.97 12.17
C GLU A 38 -14.68 -30.01 13.37
N LYS A 39 -13.74 -29.08 13.28
CA LYS A 39 -13.48 -28.09 14.33
C LYS A 39 -14.47 -26.93 14.33
N SER A 40 -15.26 -26.74 13.27
CA SER A 40 -16.30 -25.70 13.28
C SER A 40 -17.38 -26.03 14.30
N HIS A 41 -17.78 -27.30 14.40
CA HIS A 41 -18.73 -27.78 15.42
C HIS A 41 -18.17 -27.56 16.82
N LYS A 42 -16.92 -27.97 17.06
CA LYS A 42 -16.25 -27.73 18.34
C LYS A 42 -16.14 -26.25 18.69
N PHE A 43 -15.89 -25.38 17.70
CA PHE A 43 -15.90 -23.93 17.90
C PHE A 43 -17.27 -23.41 18.34
N LEU A 44 -18.34 -23.88 17.70
CA LEU A 44 -19.71 -23.54 18.08
C LEU A 44 -20.05 -24.02 19.49
N GLU A 45 -19.62 -25.23 19.88
CA GLU A 45 -19.77 -25.75 21.25
C GLU A 45 -18.97 -24.96 22.29
N CYS A 46 -17.83 -24.37 21.89
CA CYS A 46 -17.01 -23.51 22.73
C CYS A 46 -17.50 -22.04 22.77
N LEU A 47 -18.56 -21.67 22.05
CA LEU A 47 -19.15 -20.33 22.18
C LEU A 47 -19.87 -20.19 23.51
N ASN A 48 -19.49 -19.19 24.30
CA ASN A 48 -20.15 -18.89 25.57
C ASN A 48 -21.48 -18.18 25.29
N LEU A 49 -22.55 -18.96 25.12
CA LEU A 49 -23.89 -18.45 24.81
C LEU A 49 -24.40 -17.48 25.89
N THR A 50 -24.10 -17.72 27.17
CA THR A 50 -24.48 -16.82 28.27
C THR A 50 -23.83 -15.45 28.14
N GLU A 51 -22.55 -15.38 27.75
CA GLU A 51 -21.89 -14.08 27.48
C GLU A 51 -22.52 -13.36 26.27
N ILE A 52 -22.92 -14.11 25.23
CA ILE A 52 -23.59 -13.54 24.05
C ILE A 52 -24.97 -12.99 24.44
N GLU A 53 -25.75 -13.71 25.24
CA GLU A 53 -27.05 -13.25 25.75
C GLU A 53 -26.91 -11.99 26.62
N ASN A 54 -25.86 -11.92 27.45
CA ASN A 54 -25.55 -10.73 28.23
C ASN A 54 -25.19 -9.53 27.34
N ILE A 55 -24.39 -9.75 26.29
CA ILE A 55 -24.05 -8.71 25.31
C ILE A 55 -25.31 -8.23 24.59
N ASN A 56 -26.20 -9.12 24.16
CA ASN A 56 -27.47 -8.77 23.53
C ASN A 56 -28.36 -7.96 24.48
N SER A 57 -28.48 -8.38 25.74
CA SER A 57 -29.25 -7.66 26.77
C SER A 57 -28.71 -6.25 27.01
N GLU A 58 -27.40 -6.08 26.97
CA GLU A 58 -26.74 -4.77 27.11
C GLU A 58 -26.96 -3.88 25.87
N ILE A 59 -26.96 -4.46 24.67
CA ILE A 59 -27.31 -3.77 23.43
C ILE A 59 -28.75 -3.27 23.50
N ASP A 60 -29.70 -4.14 23.86
CA ASP A 60 -31.12 -3.82 23.93
C ASP A 60 -31.44 -2.79 25.04
N GLY A 61 -30.68 -2.82 26.14
CA GLY A 61 -30.80 -1.86 27.24
C GLY A 61 -30.15 -0.50 26.99
N THR A 62 -29.35 -0.36 25.93
CA THR A 62 -28.63 0.89 25.64
C THR A 62 -29.52 1.88 24.91
N THR A 63 -29.95 2.95 25.59
CA THR A 63 -30.78 4.01 25.00
C THR A 63 -29.99 5.11 24.29
N VAL A 64 -28.69 5.27 24.63
CA VAL A 64 -27.80 6.27 24.04
C VAL A 64 -26.59 5.58 23.43
N VAL A 65 -26.49 5.62 22.11
CA VAL A 65 -25.38 5.01 21.36
C VAL A 65 -24.25 6.03 21.23
N THR A 66 -23.16 5.80 21.96
CA THR A 66 -21.91 6.56 21.82
C THR A 66 -20.81 5.69 21.21
N GLN A 67 -19.75 6.29 20.68
CA GLN A 67 -18.59 5.55 20.17
C GLN A 67 -17.97 4.66 21.25
N GLU A 68 -17.91 5.13 22.49
CA GLU A 68 -17.38 4.37 23.62
C GLU A 68 -18.19 3.10 23.89
N THR A 69 -19.52 3.21 23.79
CA THR A 69 -20.42 2.06 23.93
C THR A 69 -20.20 1.04 22.80
N VAL A 70 -20.03 1.51 21.56
CA VAL A 70 -19.75 0.65 20.40
C VAL A 70 -18.41 -0.07 20.57
N ASP A 71 -17.35 0.64 20.92
CA ASP A 71 -16.01 0.06 21.12
C ASP A 71 -16.01 -0.96 22.26
N MET A 72 -16.75 -0.71 23.33
CA MET A 72 -16.93 -1.63 24.44
C MET A 72 -17.64 -2.93 24.00
N ILE A 73 -18.75 -2.82 23.27
CA ILE A 73 -19.50 -3.99 22.77
C ILE A 73 -18.64 -4.82 21.81
N ILE A 74 -17.95 -4.16 20.87
CA ILE A 74 -17.03 -4.83 19.94
C ILE A 74 -15.92 -5.56 20.69
N SER A 75 -15.36 -4.93 21.73
CA SER A 75 -14.34 -5.55 22.58
C SER A 75 -14.87 -6.80 23.31
N LYS A 76 -16.11 -6.77 23.80
CA LYS A 76 -16.77 -7.92 24.43
C LYS A 76 -16.99 -9.07 23.42
N ILE A 77 -17.56 -8.79 22.26
CA ILE A 77 -17.75 -9.79 21.18
C ILE A 77 -16.40 -10.37 20.76
N GLY A 78 -15.40 -9.53 20.57
CA GLY A 78 -14.05 -9.96 20.21
C GLY A 78 -13.44 -10.91 21.24
N LYS A 79 -13.64 -10.65 22.54
CA LYS A 79 -13.18 -11.54 23.62
C LYS A 79 -13.88 -12.89 23.59
N VAL A 80 -15.20 -12.94 23.40
CA VAL A 80 -15.96 -14.20 23.27
C VAL A 80 -15.35 -15.04 22.14
N LEU A 81 -15.21 -14.45 20.94
CA LEU A 81 -14.68 -15.15 19.77
C LEU A 81 -13.22 -15.60 19.97
N ILE A 82 -12.36 -14.76 20.53
CA ILE A 82 -10.95 -15.10 20.79
C ILE A 82 -10.84 -16.24 21.81
N ASN A 83 -11.65 -16.23 22.87
CA ASN A 83 -11.64 -17.28 23.88
C ASN A 83 -12.13 -18.61 23.30
N SER A 84 -13.26 -18.60 22.59
CA SER A 84 -13.77 -19.79 21.90
C SER A 84 -12.78 -20.33 20.86
N ALA A 85 -12.11 -19.44 20.12
CA ALA A 85 -11.07 -19.82 19.18
C ALA A 85 -9.85 -20.42 19.88
N GLY A 86 -9.41 -19.82 20.98
CA GLY A 86 -8.29 -20.34 21.75
C GLY A 86 -8.55 -21.70 22.39
N ASN A 87 -9.80 -21.95 22.83
CA ASN A 87 -10.22 -23.25 23.34
C ASN A 87 -10.29 -24.31 22.23
N THR A 88 -10.67 -23.91 21.01
CA THR A 88 -10.84 -24.83 19.88
C THR A 88 -9.52 -25.12 19.15
N PHE A 89 -8.76 -24.07 18.85
CA PHE A 89 -7.58 -24.11 17.99
C PHE A 89 -6.26 -24.06 18.77
N GLY A 90 -6.33 -23.83 20.09
CA GLY A 90 -5.18 -23.52 20.93
C GLY A 90 -4.79 -22.05 20.82
N PHE A 91 -4.15 -21.52 21.87
CA PHE A 91 -3.50 -20.22 21.77
C PHE A 91 -2.10 -20.41 21.21
N LYS A 92 -1.70 -19.53 20.28
CA LYS A 92 -0.27 -19.31 20.09
C LYS A 92 0.23 -18.73 21.39
N VAL A 93 0.78 -19.57 22.28
CA VAL A 93 1.69 -19.08 23.30
C VAL A 93 2.72 -18.33 22.49
N SER A 94 2.74 -17.00 22.61
CA SER A 94 3.78 -16.22 22.00
C SER A 94 5.04 -16.71 22.69
N ALA A 95 5.69 -17.71 22.11
CA ALA A 95 6.98 -18.21 22.55
C ALA A 95 7.81 -16.95 22.58
N GLY A 96 8.03 -16.41 23.79
CA GLY A 96 8.39 -15.01 23.98
C GLY A 96 9.55 -14.80 23.06
N LYS A 97 9.34 -14.05 21.95
CA LYS A 97 10.20 -14.16 20.77
C LYS A 97 11.60 -14.05 21.33
N LYS A 98 12.36 -15.17 21.36
CA LYS A 98 13.79 -15.09 21.65
C LYS A 98 14.20 -14.08 20.64
N SER A 99 14.52 -12.87 21.11
CA SER A 99 14.74 -11.73 20.25
C SER A 99 15.93 -12.18 19.46
N GLU A 100 15.67 -12.75 18.28
CA GLU A 100 16.66 -13.12 17.31
C GLU A 100 17.51 -11.88 17.26
N HIS A 101 18.73 -11.98 17.80
CA HIS A 101 19.56 -10.81 18.09
C HIS A 101 19.60 -10.08 16.77
N ARG A 102 18.80 -9.01 16.64
CA ARG A 102 18.53 -8.40 15.34
C ARG A 102 19.91 -8.02 14.87
N LYS A 103 20.42 -8.75 13.86
CA LYS A 103 21.81 -8.64 13.44
C LYS A 103 22.08 -7.17 13.34
N ASN A 104 23.10 -6.70 14.07
CA ASN A 104 23.37 -5.27 14.17
C ASN A 104 23.38 -4.72 12.76
N LYS A 105 22.49 -3.77 12.47
CA LYS A 105 22.38 -3.21 11.12
C LYS A 105 23.77 -2.66 10.77
N PRO A 106 24.39 -3.07 9.66
CA PRO A 106 25.78 -2.74 9.37
C PRO A 106 26.01 -1.23 9.19
N TRP A 107 24.97 -0.50 8.82
CA TRP A 107 24.98 0.96 8.71
C TRP A 107 24.74 1.70 10.03
N PHE A 108 24.38 1.01 11.12
CA PHE A 108 24.08 1.62 12.42
C PHE A 108 25.35 1.69 13.29
N ASP A 109 26.19 2.65 12.95
CA ASP A 109 27.51 2.89 13.53
C ASP A 109 27.46 3.48 14.96
N HIS A 110 28.65 3.80 15.49
CA HIS A 110 28.82 4.41 16.81
C HIS A 110 28.12 5.78 16.90
N ASP A 111 28.18 6.59 15.85
CA ASP A 111 27.57 7.93 15.84
C ASP A 111 26.04 7.84 15.90
N CYS A 112 25.46 6.88 15.18
CA CYS A 112 24.04 6.56 15.28
C CYS A 112 23.64 6.13 16.69
N LYS A 113 24.47 5.33 17.38
CA LYS A 113 24.25 4.92 18.78
C LYS A 113 24.31 6.11 19.73
N ALA A 114 25.32 6.98 19.57
CA ALA A 114 25.50 8.18 20.38
C ALA A 114 24.31 9.14 20.24
N ALA A 115 23.95 9.49 19.00
CA ALA A 115 22.82 10.37 18.72
C ALA A 115 21.47 9.79 19.22
N ARG A 116 21.28 8.47 19.10
CA ARG A 116 20.08 7.79 19.64
C ARG A 116 20.04 7.83 21.16
N SER A 117 21.20 7.66 21.81
CA SER A 117 21.32 7.71 23.27
C SER A 117 21.00 9.12 23.79
N GLU A 118 21.57 10.15 23.17
CA GLU A 118 21.30 11.56 23.49
C GLU A 118 19.80 11.88 23.35
N PHE A 119 19.20 11.56 22.20
CA PHE A 119 17.77 11.77 21.97
C PHE A 119 16.90 11.06 23.01
N ARG A 120 17.22 9.80 23.36
CA ARG A 120 16.48 9.05 24.39
C ARG A 120 16.66 9.63 25.79
N LYS A 121 17.86 10.11 26.13
CA LYS A 121 18.14 10.78 27.40
C LYS A 121 17.29 12.05 27.53
N MET A 122 17.25 12.87 26.48
CA MET A 122 16.40 14.07 26.43
C MET A 122 14.92 13.70 26.54
N LYS A 123 14.44 12.73 25.77
CA LYS A 123 13.02 12.33 25.76
C LYS A 123 12.53 11.73 27.08
N ARG A 124 13.41 11.14 27.89
CA ARG A 124 13.06 10.59 29.22
C ARG A 124 12.94 11.67 30.29
N ASN A 125 13.50 12.86 30.07
CA ASN A 125 13.37 13.95 31.00
C ASN A 125 11.90 14.42 31.04
N LYS A 126 11.32 14.54 32.24
CA LYS A 126 9.91 14.91 32.44
C LYS A 126 9.67 16.42 32.34
N ASN A 127 10.71 17.24 32.19
CA ASN A 127 10.57 18.69 32.05
C ASN A 127 9.77 19.03 30.78
N LYS A 128 8.68 19.79 30.91
CA LYS A 128 7.81 20.18 29.79
C LYS A 128 8.00 21.63 29.33
N SER A 129 9.04 22.32 29.80
CA SER A 129 9.37 23.68 29.41
C SER A 129 9.50 23.83 27.89
N PRO A 130 9.03 24.94 27.29
CA PRO A 130 9.20 25.21 25.86
C PRO A 130 10.65 25.05 25.38
N PHE A 131 11.61 25.50 26.19
CA PHE A 131 13.04 25.34 25.90
C PHE A 131 13.46 23.86 25.85
N HIS A 132 12.99 23.05 26.79
CA HIS A 132 13.27 21.62 26.78
C HIS A 132 12.66 20.92 25.56
N ARG A 133 11.45 21.31 25.15
CA ARG A 133 10.82 20.78 23.92
C ARG A 133 11.65 21.10 22.67
N ALA A 134 12.20 22.32 22.58
CA ALA A 134 13.11 22.69 21.50
C ALA A 134 14.37 21.80 21.48
N LEU A 135 15.01 21.59 22.63
CA LEU A 135 16.17 20.70 22.74
C LEU A 135 15.88 19.24 22.33
N VAL A 136 14.70 18.71 22.70
CA VAL A 136 14.27 17.37 22.28
C VAL A 136 14.08 17.31 20.76
N SER A 137 13.46 18.33 20.18
CA SER A 137 13.28 18.46 18.72
C SER A 137 14.61 18.51 17.98
N ASP A 138 15.58 19.29 18.48
CA ASP A 138 16.90 19.40 17.88
C ASP A 138 17.71 18.10 17.99
N ALA A 139 17.63 17.41 19.13
CA ALA A 139 18.23 16.09 19.30
C ALA A 139 17.59 15.05 18.36
N GLU A 140 16.27 15.12 18.13
CA GLU A 140 15.57 14.27 17.17
C GLU A 140 16.04 14.50 15.73
N LYS A 141 16.12 15.78 15.32
CA LYS A 141 16.64 16.16 13.99
C LYS A 141 18.06 15.66 13.79
N ARG A 142 18.94 15.87 14.78
CA ARG A 142 20.32 15.36 14.76
C ARG A 142 20.35 13.84 14.60
N TYR A 143 19.57 13.11 15.40
CA TYR A 143 19.51 11.65 15.29
C TYR A 143 19.06 11.18 13.89
N LYS A 144 17.99 11.77 13.34
CA LYS A 144 17.50 11.44 11.99
C LYS A 144 18.54 11.74 10.92
N ASN A 145 19.20 12.90 10.99
CA ASN A 145 20.23 13.30 10.04
C ASN A 145 21.46 12.37 10.09
N THR A 146 21.95 12.04 11.29
CA THR A 146 23.05 11.09 11.47
C THR A 146 22.69 9.72 10.90
N MET A 147 21.48 9.23 11.19
CA MET A 147 20.98 7.96 10.66
C MET A 147 20.91 7.95 9.13
N ASN A 148 20.36 9.01 8.54
CA ASN A 148 20.26 9.16 7.08
C ASN A 148 21.64 9.25 6.43
N LYS A 149 22.59 9.96 7.04
CA LYS A 149 23.97 10.06 6.57
C LYS A 149 24.67 8.70 6.59
N ALA A 150 24.58 7.97 7.71
CA ALA A 150 25.17 6.65 7.85
C ALA A 150 24.56 5.65 6.85
N HIS A 151 23.24 5.69 6.66
CA HIS A 151 22.55 4.85 5.69
C HIS A 151 22.91 5.18 4.24
N LYS A 152 22.99 6.46 3.87
CA LYS A 152 23.45 6.89 2.53
C LYS A 152 24.90 6.46 2.28
N LYS A 153 25.79 6.66 3.25
CA LYS A 153 27.20 6.23 3.18
C LYS A 153 27.28 4.71 2.97
N TYR A 154 26.60 3.93 3.81
CA TYR A 154 26.57 2.47 3.65
C TYR A 154 26.05 2.04 2.29
N ARG A 155 24.97 2.63 1.77
CA ARG A 155 24.44 2.30 0.43
C ARG A 155 25.46 2.61 -0.66
N SER A 156 26.13 3.75 -0.59
CA SER A 156 27.19 4.14 -1.53
C SER A 156 28.36 3.14 -1.47
N ASP A 157 28.85 2.85 -0.28
CA ASP A 157 29.98 1.94 -0.07
C ASP A 157 29.63 0.49 -0.49
N PHE A 158 28.39 0.07 -0.21
CA PHE A 158 27.88 -1.23 -0.63
C PHE A 158 27.77 -1.34 -2.15
N ARG A 159 27.31 -0.30 -2.86
CA ARG A 159 27.29 -0.29 -4.33
C ARG A 159 28.70 -0.43 -4.91
N LYS A 160 29.64 0.39 -4.44
CA LYS A 160 31.05 0.30 -4.87
C LYS A 160 31.62 -1.10 -4.65
N LYS A 161 31.36 -1.68 -3.47
CA LYS A 161 31.75 -3.06 -3.15
C LYS A 161 31.12 -4.07 -4.11
N MET A 162 29.83 -3.92 -4.45
CA MET A 162 29.14 -4.79 -5.40
C MET A 162 29.73 -4.67 -6.81
N ASP A 163 30.03 -3.46 -7.26
CA ASP A 163 30.64 -3.21 -8.57
C ASP A 163 32.06 -3.81 -8.65
N ASP A 164 32.85 -3.64 -7.60
CA ASP A 164 34.18 -4.24 -7.49
C ASP A 164 34.12 -5.78 -7.51
N LEU A 165 33.21 -6.37 -6.75
CA LEU A 165 33.05 -7.83 -6.68
C LEU A 165 32.50 -8.41 -7.99
N LYS A 166 31.62 -7.69 -8.69
CA LYS A 166 31.11 -8.11 -10.00
C LYS A 166 32.24 -8.38 -10.99
N GLN A 167 33.33 -7.60 -10.93
CA GLN A 167 34.49 -7.75 -11.82
C GLN A 167 35.54 -8.72 -11.28
N LYS A 168 35.76 -8.76 -9.96
CA LYS A 168 36.89 -9.49 -9.34
C LYS A 168 36.54 -10.88 -8.83
N ASP A 169 35.36 -11.06 -8.25
CA ASP A 169 34.93 -12.30 -7.59
C ASP A 169 33.41 -12.48 -7.70
N ALA A 170 32.98 -13.14 -8.78
CA ALA A 170 31.58 -13.43 -9.04
C ALA A 170 30.93 -14.29 -7.93
N LYS A 171 31.70 -15.18 -7.27
CA LYS A 171 31.15 -16.08 -6.25
C LYS A 171 30.75 -15.30 -5.00
N GLU A 172 31.63 -14.42 -4.54
CA GLU A 172 31.36 -13.57 -3.38
C GLU A 172 30.27 -12.53 -3.66
N PHE A 173 30.22 -12.00 -4.89
CA PHE A 173 29.12 -11.14 -5.36
C PHE A 173 27.75 -11.83 -5.18
N TRP A 174 27.61 -13.04 -5.73
CA TRP A 174 26.36 -13.81 -5.62
C TRP A 174 26.04 -14.21 -4.18
N ARG A 175 27.06 -14.50 -3.36
CA ARG A 175 26.86 -14.77 -1.93
C ARG A 175 26.21 -13.58 -1.22
N LEU A 176 26.76 -12.38 -1.39
CA LEU A 176 26.23 -11.15 -0.77
C LEU A 176 24.83 -10.80 -1.27
N LEU A 177 24.56 -11.00 -2.56
CA LEU A 177 23.24 -10.73 -3.15
C LEU A 177 22.16 -11.67 -2.59
N ASN A 178 22.54 -12.91 -2.22
CA ASN A 178 21.63 -13.90 -1.65
C ASN A 178 21.55 -13.87 -0.11
N GLU A 179 22.50 -13.23 0.58
CA GLU A 179 22.59 -13.21 2.05
C GLU A 179 21.36 -12.54 2.72
N ASN A 180 20.64 -11.69 2.00
CA ASN A 180 19.45 -10.97 2.48
C ASN A 180 18.12 -11.45 1.86
N LYS A 181 18.10 -12.58 1.13
CA LYS A 181 16.83 -13.23 0.72
C LYS A 181 16.18 -13.87 1.95
N SER A 182 15.71 -13.04 2.87
CA SER A 182 15.11 -13.46 4.15
C SER A 182 13.70 -14.02 3.99
N THR A 183 13.15 -14.01 2.78
CA THR A 183 11.98 -14.81 2.44
C THR A 183 12.49 -15.93 1.56
N ALA A 184 12.32 -17.17 2.04
CA ALA A 184 12.28 -18.30 1.14
C ALA A 184 11.31 -17.90 0.05
N GLN A 185 11.80 -17.71 -1.18
CA GLN A 185 10.89 -17.42 -2.28
C GLN A 185 9.84 -18.53 -2.26
N PRO A 186 8.55 -18.18 -2.28
CA PRO A 186 7.52 -19.21 -2.32
C PRO A 186 7.91 -20.17 -3.43
N LYS A 187 7.92 -21.47 -3.11
CA LYS A 187 8.30 -22.54 -4.04
C LYS A 187 7.19 -22.65 -5.09
N ILE A 188 7.12 -21.64 -5.95
CA ILE A 188 6.21 -21.58 -7.07
C ILE A 188 6.80 -22.54 -8.10
N ASP A 189 5.99 -23.51 -8.49
CA ASP A 189 6.32 -24.45 -9.53
C ASP A 189 6.54 -23.69 -10.86
N PHE A 190 7.73 -23.84 -11.43
CA PHE A 190 8.10 -23.15 -12.68
C PHE A 190 7.17 -23.55 -13.82
N ASP A 191 6.71 -24.80 -13.86
CA ASP A 191 5.79 -25.28 -14.89
C ASP A 191 4.42 -24.61 -14.75
N LYS A 192 3.99 -24.34 -13.52
CA LYS A 192 2.76 -23.60 -13.24
C LYS A 192 2.88 -22.13 -13.66
N LEU A 193 4.05 -21.52 -13.45
CA LEU A 193 4.33 -20.16 -13.90
C LEU A 193 4.37 -20.07 -15.44
N VAL A 194 5.04 -21.02 -16.10
CA VAL A 194 5.13 -21.07 -17.57
C VAL A 194 3.76 -21.33 -18.20
N SER A 195 2.98 -22.25 -17.64
CA SER A 195 1.62 -22.54 -18.12
C SER A 195 0.71 -21.32 -18.00
N TYR A 196 0.80 -20.60 -16.87
CA TYR A 196 0.09 -19.34 -16.67
C TYR A 196 0.44 -18.29 -17.73
N PHE A 197 1.73 -18.12 -18.06
CA PHE A 197 2.13 -17.18 -19.11
C PHE A 197 1.82 -17.67 -20.53
N LYS A 198 1.71 -18.98 -20.76
CA LYS A 198 1.24 -19.53 -22.03
C LYS A 198 -0.24 -19.25 -22.23
N GLU A 199 -1.08 -19.51 -21.23
CA GLU A 199 -2.51 -19.16 -21.26
C GLU A 199 -2.72 -17.66 -21.51
N LEU A 200 -1.93 -16.81 -20.85
CA LEU A 200 -1.99 -15.36 -21.09
C LEU A 200 -1.68 -14.94 -22.53
N ASN A 201 -0.87 -15.73 -23.25
CA ASN A 201 -0.41 -15.39 -24.60
C ASN A 201 -1.13 -16.16 -25.72
N SER A 202 -1.81 -17.26 -25.40
CA SER A 202 -2.60 -18.04 -26.37
C SER A 202 -3.88 -17.34 -26.81
N ASP A 203 -4.44 -16.46 -25.96
CA ASP A 203 -5.72 -15.77 -26.23
C ASP A 203 -5.58 -14.53 -27.13
N LEU A 204 -4.37 -14.23 -27.63
CA LEU A 204 -4.08 -13.10 -28.52
C LEU A 204 -3.93 -13.50 -30.00
N ARG A 205 -4.26 -14.74 -30.36
CA ARG A 205 -4.19 -15.23 -31.75
C ARG A 205 -5.47 -15.97 -32.12
N ASP A 206 -6.54 -15.21 -32.30
CA ASP A 206 -7.59 -15.63 -33.22
C ASP A 206 -7.72 -14.54 -34.28
N ASP A 207 -6.73 -14.51 -35.18
CA ASP A 207 -6.78 -13.76 -36.43
C ASP A 207 -7.69 -14.52 -37.41
N THR A 208 -8.99 -14.54 -37.12
CA THR A 208 -9.98 -14.83 -38.17
C THR A 208 -11.27 -14.04 -37.91
N GLU A 209 -11.61 -13.22 -38.90
CA GLU A 209 -12.91 -12.53 -39.09
C GLU A 209 -13.09 -11.15 -38.44
N GLU A 210 -12.53 -10.20 -39.20
CA GLU A 210 -12.87 -8.80 -39.33
C GLU A 210 -14.38 -8.59 -39.60
N GLN A 211 -15.24 -8.65 -38.57
CA GLN A 211 -16.57 -8.01 -38.51
C GLN A 211 -17.25 -8.27 -37.15
N GLN A 212 -16.92 -7.49 -36.11
CA GLN A 212 -17.77 -7.19 -34.93
C GLN A 212 -16.99 -6.36 -33.88
N ILE A 213 -16.74 -5.08 -34.18
CA ILE A 213 -15.98 -4.17 -33.29
C ILE A 213 -16.84 -3.64 -32.11
N GLU A 214 -18.17 -3.72 -32.16
CA GLU A 214 -19.03 -3.14 -31.10
C GLU A 214 -19.33 -4.10 -29.93
N THR A 215 -18.95 -5.38 -30.04
CA THR A 215 -19.23 -6.40 -29.00
C THR A 215 -17.99 -6.89 -28.26
N GLN A 216 -16.77 -6.55 -28.72
CA GLN A 216 -15.53 -6.93 -28.05
C GLN A 216 -15.09 -5.96 -26.92
N GLU A 217 -15.51 -4.69 -26.95
CA GLU A 217 -15.20 -3.75 -25.87
C GLU A 217 -15.88 -4.11 -24.53
N THR A 218 -17.07 -4.71 -24.58
CA THR A 218 -17.80 -5.14 -23.38
C THR A 218 -17.17 -6.38 -22.74
N THR A 219 -16.60 -7.29 -23.54
CA THR A 219 -15.87 -8.47 -23.04
C THR A 219 -14.46 -8.11 -22.54
N PHE A 220 -13.79 -7.14 -23.17
CA PHE A 220 -12.50 -6.63 -22.70
C PHE A 220 -12.60 -5.86 -21.36
N ARG A 221 -13.67 -5.06 -21.19
CA ARG A 221 -13.95 -4.37 -19.91
C ARG A 221 -14.26 -5.35 -18.78
N SER A 222 -14.94 -6.46 -19.03
CA SER A 222 -15.23 -7.46 -17.98
C SER A 222 -13.94 -8.13 -17.47
N ARG A 223 -13.03 -8.55 -18.37
CA ARG A 223 -11.81 -9.29 -17.99
C ARG A 223 -10.81 -8.45 -17.19
N SER A 224 -10.70 -7.16 -17.51
CA SER A 224 -9.84 -6.22 -16.77
C SER A 224 -10.37 -5.96 -15.35
N LEU A 225 -11.70 -5.91 -15.20
CA LEU A 225 -12.38 -5.79 -13.91
C LEU A 225 -12.22 -7.05 -13.06
N ASP A 226 -12.30 -8.24 -13.66
CA ASP A 226 -12.06 -9.51 -12.97
C ASP A 226 -10.62 -9.63 -12.46
N LYS A 227 -9.65 -9.10 -13.22
CA LYS A 227 -8.24 -9.06 -12.82
C LYS A 227 -8.00 -8.07 -11.67
N MET A 228 -8.60 -6.88 -11.72
CA MET A 228 -8.55 -5.93 -10.60
C MET A 228 -9.21 -6.49 -9.34
N LYS A 229 -10.36 -7.14 -9.47
CA LYS A 229 -11.04 -7.84 -8.38
C LYS A 229 -10.11 -8.86 -7.73
N SER A 230 -9.47 -9.71 -8.53
CA SER A 230 -8.51 -10.71 -8.04
C SER A 230 -7.35 -10.09 -7.26
N ILE A 231 -6.78 -8.97 -7.74
CA ILE A 231 -5.70 -8.26 -7.05
C ILE A 231 -6.20 -7.71 -5.70
N LEU A 232 -7.38 -7.10 -5.67
CA LEU A 232 -7.97 -6.55 -4.45
C LEU A 232 -8.30 -7.66 -3.44
N ASP A 233 -8.85 -8.79 -3.89
CA ASP A 233 -9.15 -9.94 -3.05
C ASP A 233 -7.88 -10.52 -2.41
N ASN A 234 -6.82 -10.70 -3.20
CA ASN A 234 -5.54 -11.22 -2.72
C ASN A 234 -4.82 -10.26 -1.76
N CYS A 235 -5.09 -8.96 -1.85
CA CYS A 235 -4.52 -7.94 -0.97
C CYS A 235 -5.37 -7.65 0.28
N GLY A 236 -6.47 -8.37 0.51
CA GLY A 236 -7.36 -8.16 1.65
C GLY A 236 -8.29 -6.94 1.51
N PHE A 237 -8.45 -6.43 0.28
CA PHE A 237 -9.34 -5.33 -0.08
C PHE A 237 -10.62 -5.81 -0.80
N SER A 238 -10.99 -7.09 -0.64
CA SER A 238 -12.20 -7.68 -1.24
C SER A 238 -13.48 -6.91 -0.93
N TYR A 239 -13.53 -6.25 0.24
CA TYR A 239 -14.66 -5.42 0.64
C TYR A 239 -14.91 -4.26 -0.34
N LEU A 240 -13.87 -3.68 -0.96
CA LEU A 240 -14.02 -2.62 -1.96
C LEU A 240 -14.81 -3.09 -3.19
N TRP A 241 -14.78 -4.39 -3.49
CA TRP A 241 -15.52 -4.97 -4.60
C TRP A 241 -16.98 -5.29 -4.24
N SER A 242 -17.23 -5.80 -3.04
CA SER A 242 -18.61 -6.07 -2.57
C SER A 242 -19.48 -4.82 -2.47
N PHE A 243 -18.86 -3.63 -2.42
CA PHE A 243 -19.54 -2.34 -2.43
C PHE A 243 -19.81 -1.77 -3.85
N GLN A 244 -19.42 -2.45 -4.94
CA GLN A 244 -19.64 -1.91 -6.29
C GLN A 244 -21.11 -1.90 -6.73
N ASN A 245 -21.94 -2.76 -6.16
CA ASN A 245 -23.39 -2.73 -6.38
C ASN A 245 -24.11 -1.71 -5.49
N THR A 246 -23.41 -1.03 -4.59
CA THR A 246 -24.00 -0.06 -3.68
C THR A 246 -23.48 1.35 -3.98
N SER A 247 -24.31 2.07 -4.76
CA SER A 247 -24.28 3.51 -4.98
C SER A 247 -23.25 4.04 -6.00
N PRO A 248 -23.69 4.86 -6.98
CA PRO A 248 -22.82 5.64 -7.88
C PRO A 248 -21.70 6.42 -7.15
N ASN A 249 -21.90 6.72 -5.87
CA ASN A 249 -20.95 7.43 -5.03
C ASN A 249 -19.64 6.68 -4.76
N ILE A 250 -19.62 5.34 -4.75
CA ILE A 250 -18.37 4.61 -4.46
C ILE A 250 -17.46 4.57 -5.69
N LYS A 251 -18.03 4.43 -6.89
CA LYS A 251 -17.27 4.51 -8.14
C LYS A 251 -16.64 5.88 -8.32
N SER A 252 -17.36 6.96 -7.99
CA SER A 252 -16.79 8.31 -8.02
C SER A 252 -15.73 8.52 -6.94
N ILE A 253 -15.91 7.98 -5.72
CA ILE A 253 -14.89 8.05 -4.66
C ILE A 253 -13.62 7.28 -5.03
N ILE A 254 -13.73 6.08 -5.61
CA ILE A 254 -12.57 5.30 -6.05
C ILE A 254 -11.86 6.03 -7.20
N LYS A 255 -12.62 6.52 -8.19
CA LYS A 255 -12.08 7.31 -9.29
C LYS A 255 -11.34 8.54 -8.77
N GLN A 256 -11.97 9.31 -7.87
CA GLN A 256 -11.39 10.49 -7.24
C GLN A 256 -10.11 10.13 -6.46
N ARG A 257 -10.10 9.02 -5.71
CA ARG A 257 -8.90 8.61 -4.96
C ARG A 257 -7.76 8.17 -5.87
N LEU A 258 -8.06 7.52 -6.99
CA LEU A 258 -7.06 7.17 -7.99
C LEU A 258 -6.54 8.45 -8.67
N GLU A 259 -7.42 9.37 -9.06
CA GLU A 259 -7.04 10.68 -9.58
C GLU A 259 -6.19 11.46 -8.58
N ASP A 260 -6.54 11.48 -7.30
CA ASP A 260 -5.78 12.14 -6.23
C ASP A 260 -4.41 11.45 -5.98
N GLN A 261 -4.29 10.15 -6.25
CA GLN A 261 -3.02 9.42 -6.15
C GLN A 261 -2.09 9.73 -7.33
N PHE A 262 -2.64 9.86 -8.53
CA PHE A 262 -1.90 10.08 -9.77
C PHE A 262 -1.78 11.55 -10.16
N THR A 263 -2.46 12.46 -9.45
CA THR A 263 -2.27 13.90 -9.57
C THR A 263 -1.48 14.42 -8.37
N GLN A 264 -0.35 15.06 -8.65
CA GLN A 264 0.49 15.66 -7.62
C GLN A 264 0.89 17.07 -8.06
N SER A 265 1.27 17.91 -7.10
CA SER A 265 2.04 19.12 -7.39
C SER A 265 3.33 18.74 -8.11
N TRP A 266 4.04 19.71 -8.69
CA TRP A 266 5.32 19.46 -9.35
C TRP A 266 6.39 18.87 -8.40
N SER A 267 6.23 19.08 -7.09
CA SER A 267 7.00 18.38 -6.05
C SER A 267 6.82 16.85 -6.06
N GLY A 268 5.82 16.34 -6.78
CA GLY A 268 5.62 14.93 -7.11
C GLY A 268 6.78 14.29 -7.87
N LYS A 269 7.82 15.05 -8.26
CA LYS A 269 9.12 14.49 -8.66
C LYS A 269 9.68 13.47 -7.66
N ASP A 270 9.39 13.65 -6.37
CA ASP A 270 9.79 12.70 -5.32
C ASP A 270 9.15 11.32 -5.52
N TYR A 271 7.97 11.26 -6.15
CA TYR A 271 7.33 10.02 -6.56
C TYR A 271 8.18 9.30 -7.60
N CYS A 272 8.60 9.97 -8.69
CA CYS A 272 9.48 9.36 -9.69
C CYS A 272 10.79 8.85 -9.04
N TRP A 273 11.39 9.62 -8.12
CA TRP A 273 12.60 9.21 -7.40
C TRP A 273 12.44 7.96 -6.55
N ASN A 274 11.25 7.70 -6.01
CA ASN A 274 11.00 6.46 -5.26
C ASN A 274 11.04 5.21 -6.15
N PHE A 275 10.91 5.37 -7.47
CA PHE A 275 11.02 4.31 -8.47
C PHE A 275 12.32 4.39 -9.26
N ASP A 276 13.36 5.01 -8.69
CA ASP A 276 14.66 5.23 -9.34
C ASP A 276 14.55 5.96 -10.71
N GLY A 277 13.49 6.77 -10.88
CA GLY A 277 13.26 7.61 -12.05
C GLY A 277 13.24 9.10 -11.71
N TYR A 278 13.02 9.95 -12.70
CA TYR A 278 12.89 11.40 -12.56
C TYR A 278 11.76 11.90 -13.46
N LEU A 279 11.31 13.15 -13.29
CA LEU A 279 10.37 13.73 -14.24
C LEU A 279 11.01 13.82 -15.63
N ALA A 280 10.28 13.39 -16.66
CA ALA A 280 10.82 13.19 -18.00
C ALA A 280 11.45 14.46 -18.59
N GLU A 281 12.55 14.27 -19.33
CA GLU A 281 13.27 15.34 -20.02
C GLU A 281 13.16 15.21 -21.55
N ILE A 282 12.84 16.29 -22.25
CA ILE A 282 12.81 16.30 -23.71
C ILE A 282 14.22 16.64 -24.21
N ARG A 283 15.01 15.61 -24.50
CA ARG A 283 16.41 15.75 -24.93
C ARG A 283 16.59 15.92 -26.43
N ASP A 284 15.67 15.34 -27.20
CA ASP A 284 15.74 15.25 -28.64
C ASP A 284 14.32 15.09 -29.24
N ASN A 285 14.25 15.16 -30.56
CA ASN A 285 13.00 15.04 -31.32
C ASN A 285 12.33 13.66 -31.15
N GLN A 286 13.09 12.61 -30.84
CA GLN A 286 12.52 11.27 -30.64
C GLN A 286 11.78 11.19 -29.31
N THR A 287 12.38 11.72 -28.25
CA THR A 287 11.77 11.82 -26.91
C THR A 287 10.55 12.75 -26.95
N ASP A 288 10.64 13.87 -27.67
CA ASP A 288 9.50 14.77 -27.90
C ASP A 288 8.32 14.05 -28.57
N LYS A 289 8.55 13.38 -29.69
CA LYS A 289 7.54 12.56 -30.38
C LYS A 289 6.96 11.46 -29.49
N TYR A 290 7.80 10.82 -28.69
CA TYR A 290 7.35 9.77 -27.79
C TYR A 290 6.42 10.33 -26.71
N ILE A 291 6.79 11.43 -26.06
CA ILE A 291 5.94 12.09 -25.05
C ILE A 291 4.61 12.51 -25.68
N LYS A 292 4.63 13.13 -26.86
CA LYS A 292 3.41 13.49 -27.62
C LYS A 292 2.51 12.28 -27.87
N SER A 293 3.09 11.15 -28.29
CA SER A 293 2.34 9.91 -28.50
C SER A 293 1.73 9.33 -27.21
N LEU A 294 2.28 9.64 -26.04
CA LEU A 294 1.68 9.27 -24.75
C LEU A 294 0.45 10.11 -24.44
N LEU A 295 0.48 11.41 -24.78
CA LEU A 295 -0.69 12.27 -24.63
C LEU A 295 -1.82 11.82 -25.57
N GLU A 296 -1.53 11.55 -26.85
CA GLU A 296 -2.53 11.12 -27.82
C GLU A 296 -3.32 9.88 -27.39
N LYS A 297 -2.64 8.93 -26.72
CA LYS A 297 -3.22 7.67 -26.21
C LYS A 297 -4.05 7.83 -24.95
N ASP A 298 -4.01 8.99 -24.31
CA ASP A 298 -4.79 9.28 -23.11
C ASP A 298 -6.19 9.77 -23.51
N GLU A 299 -7.10 8.81 -23.69
CA GLU A 299 -8.50 9.04 -24.07
C GLU A 299 -9.39 9.45 -22.88
N ASP A 300 -8.94 9.19 -21.66
CA ASP A 300 -9.75 9.31 -20.44
C ASP A 300 -9.88 10.75 -19.90
N ASN A 301 -9.21 11.74 -20.52
CA ASN A 301 -9.15 13.09 -19.94
C ASN A 301 -9.43 14.22 -20.94
N ASN A 302 -10.39 15.08 -20.55
CA ASN A 302 -10.73 16.31 -21.28
C ASN A 302 -9.60 17.35 -21.27
N GLN A 303 -8.56 17.16 -20.44
CA GLN A 303 -7.33 17.96 -20.47
C GLN A 303 -6.12 17.04 -20.51
N ARG A 304 -5.49 16.97 -21.69
CA ARG A 304 -4.22 16.26 -21.92
C ARG A 304 -3.05 17.12 -21.45
N ILE A 305 -2.91 17.19 -20.12
CA ILE A 305 -1.92 18.00 -19.42
C ILE A 305 -1.10 17.16 -18.44
N PHE A 306 0.23 17.25 -18.57
CA PHE A 306 1.16 16.49 -17.73
C PHE A 306 2.39 17.31 -17.32
N PHE A 307 2.75 17.28 -16.05
CA PHE A 307 4.03 17.80 -15.60
C PHE A 307 5.20 17.00 -16.18
N ILE A 308 6.24 17.73 -16.53
CA ILE A 308 7.54 17.20 -16.95
C ILE A 308 8.65 17.85 -16.12
N GLY A 309 9.89 17.42 -16.33
CA GLY A 309 11.03 17.81 -15.53
C GLY A 309 11.56 19.21 -15.81
N VAL A 310 10.72 20.22 -16.04
CA VAL A 310 11.13 21.60 -16.35
C VAL A 310 10.67 22.56 -15.26
N SER A 311 11.60 23.37 -14.75
CA SER A 311 11.30 24.47 -13.82
C SER A 311 12.37 25.56 -13.84
N ASP A 312 12.04 26.73 -13.28
CA ASP A 312 12.95 27.87 -13.08
C ASP A 312 13.20 28.18 -11.58
N LEU A 313 12.87 27.22 -10.70
CA LEU A 313 12.89 27.35 -9.23
C LEU A 313 14.27 27.70 -8.63
N GLU A 314 15.34 27.69 -9.42
CA GLU A 314 16.69 28.04 -8.96
C GLU A 314 16.97 29.56 -8.92
N GLY A 315 16.00 30.40 -9.32
CA GLY A 315 16.00 31.83 -8.95
C GLY A 315 16.59 32.80 -9.97
N ASP A 316 16.98 32.34 -11.17
CA ASP A 316 17.58 33.17 -12.22
C ASP A 316 16.65 33.43 -13.42
N ASN A 317 15.35 33.09 -13.33
CA ASN A 317 14.43 33.04 -14.48
C ASN A 317 14.94 32.17 -15.65
N ARG A 318 15.82 31.21 -15.34
CA ARG A 318 16.37 30.27 -16.32
C ARG A 318 15.66 28.94 -16.19
N TRP A 319 14.94 28.56 -17.23
CA TRP A 319 14.30 27.25 -17.33
C TRP A 319 15.34 26.16 -17.52
N ILE A 320 15.35 25.21 -16.59
CA ILE A 320 16.28 24.08 -16.58
C ILE A 320 15.53 22.77 -16.45
N TRP A 321 16.17 21.72 -16.95
CA TRP A 321 15.74 20.35 -16.71
C TRP A 321 16.13 19.91 -15.29
N ALA A 322 15.17 19.35 -14.55
CA ALA A 322 15.28 19.07 -13.13
C ALA A 322 16.33 18.00 -12.78
N ASN A 323 16.59 17.05 -13.68
CA ASN A 323 17.55 15.97 -13.46
C ASN A 323 18.92 16.32 -14.06
N SER A 324 19.01 16.64 -15.35
CA SER A 324 20.27 16.94 -16.04
C SER A 324 20.84 18.32 -15.74
N ARG A 325 20.03 19.24 -15.17
CA ARG A 325 20.39 20.64 -14.89
C ARG A 325 20.82 21.42 -16.13
N LYS A 326 20.51 20.91 -17.33
CA LYS A 326 20.78 21.60 -18.59
C LYS A 326 19.70 22.65 -18.85
N PRO A 327 20.06 23.79 -19.47
CA PRO A 327 19.07 24.76 -19.89
C PRO A 327 18.11 24.15 -20.91
N VAL A 328 16.84 24.54 -20.85
CA VAL A 328 15.84 24.19 -21.87
C VAL A 328 16.23 24.88 -23.19
N THR A 329 16.12 24.17 -24.31
CA THR A 329 16.47 24.71 -25.65
C THR A 329 15.56 25.87 -26.04
N SER A 330 16.07 26.81 -26.84
CA SER A 330 15.37 28.05 -27.22
C SER A 330 14.00 27.80 -27.84
N THR A 331 13.84 26.72 -28.61
CA THR A 331 12.58 26.31 -29.24
C THR A 331 11.42 26.16 -28.24
N TYR A 332 11.70 25.81 -26.98
CA TYR A 332 10.67 25.69 -25.95
C TYR A 332 10.59 26.92 -25.05
N GLN A 333 11.63 27.76 -25.02
CA GLN A 333 11.67 28.95 -24.17
C GLN A 333 10.67 30.02 -24.61
N GLU A 334 10.40 30.13 -25.90
CA GLU A 334 9.47 31.11 -26.48
C GLU A 334 8.03 30.95 -25.96
N HIS A 335 7.70 29.82 -25.35
CA HIS A 335 6.36 29.51 -24.83
C HIS A 335 6.18 29.81 -23.33
N PHE A 336 7.24 30.16 -22.61
CA PHE A 336 7.15 30.52 -21.20
C PHE A 336 6.81 31.99 -21.03
N ASN A 337 5.52 32.31 -20.95
CA ASN A 337 5.05 33.65 -20.62
C ASN A 337 5.40 34.01 -19.16
N SER A 338 5.51 35.30 -18.85
CA SER A 338 5.82 35.82 -17.50
C SER A 338 4.71 35.60 -16.45
N SER A 339 3.77 34.66 -16.67
CA SER A 339 2.54 34.42 -15.91
C SER A 339 2.74 33.78 -14.52
N GLY A 340 3.87 34.00 -13.85
CA GLY A 340 4.08 33.66 -12.44
C GLY A 340 4.16 32.16 -12.11
N GLY A 341 4.14 31.28 -13.12
CA GLY A 341 4.37 29.85 -12.96
C GLY A 341 5.85 29.50 -13.04
N HIS A 342 6.32 28.68 -12.10
CA HIS A 342 7.74 28.26 -11.99
C HIS A 342 8.02 26.82 -12.43
N CYS A 343 6.99 26.13 -12.93
CA CYS A 343 7.05 24.73 -13.34
C CYS A 343 6.37 24.57 -14.70
N ALA A 344 6.82 23.65 -15.55
CA ALA A 344 6.19 23.45 -16.85
C ALA A 344 5.46 22.11 -16.97
N ALA A 345 4.38 22.15 -17.77
CA ALA A 345 3.66 20.98 -18.22
C ALA A 345 3.55 20.97 -19.75
N VAL A 346 3.45 19.78 -20.33
CA VAL A 346 3.06 19.60 -21.72
C VAL A 346 1.55 19.66 -21.80
N ILE A 347 1.01 20.49 -22.70
CA ILE A 347 -0.42 20.67 -22.96
C ILE A 347 -0.69 20.49 -24.45
N GLU A 348 -1.77 19.78 -24.80
CA GLU A 348 -2.36 19.80 -26.15
C GLU A 348 -3.20 21.08 -26.33
N GLU A 349 -2.84 21.93 -27.29
CA GLU A 349 -3.54 23.20 -27.55
C GLU A 349 -4.60 23.04 -28.66
N ASP A 350 -4.21 22.44 -29.79
CA ASP A 350 -5.09 22.01 -30.88
C ASP A 350 -4.87 20.53 -31.17
N GLN A 351 -5.73 19.88 -31.98
CA GLN A 351 -5.83 18.43 -32.30
C GLN A 351 -4.54 17.68 -32.75
N SER A 352 -3.36 18.27 -32.59
CA SER A 352 -2.04 17.65 -32.74
C SER A 352 -0.87 18.55 -32.28
N THR A 353 -1.14 19.75 -31.72
CA THR A 353 -0.09 20.69 -31.31
C THR A 353 0.13 20.62 -29.81
N PHE A 354 1.33 20.19 -29.41
CA PHE A 354 1.72 20.16 -28.01
C PHE A 354 2.72 21.25 -27.71
N ARG A 355 2.47 21.99 -26.62
CA ARG A 355 3.33 23.08 -26.16
C ARG A 355 3.67 22.93 -24.69
N LEU A 356 4.81 23.49 -24.30
CA LEU A 356 5.15 23.66 -22.89
C LEU A 356 4.50 24.93 -22.38
N HIS A 357 3.72 24.81 -21.30
CA HIS A 357 3.15 25.96 -20.60
C HIS A 357 3.74 26.05 -19.20
N ASN A 358 4.01 27.28 -18.77
CA ASN A 358 4.36 27.55 -17.38
C ASN A 358 3.11 27.57 -16.50
N LEU A 359 3.21 26.90 -15.35
CA LEU A 359 2.13 26.70 -14.40
C LEU A 359 2.66 26.89 -12.98
N HIS A 360 1.75 27.19 -12.05
CA HIS A 360 2.08 27.14 -10.63
C HIS A 360 2.43 25.70 -10.24
N CYS A 361 3.57 25.55 -9.55
CA CYS A 361 4.09 24.26 -9.12
C CYS A 361 3.14 23.52 -8.16
N ASP A 362 2.25 24.25 -7.47
CA ASP A 362 1.28 23.68 -6.53
C ASP A 362 0.02 23.11 -7.20
N ARG A 363 -0.16 23.33 -8.51
CA ARG A 363 -1.28 22.75 -9.26
C ARG A 363 -1.15 21.22 -9.25
N LYS A 364 -2.22 20.50 -8.92
CA LYS A 364 -2.22 19.04 -8.97
C LYS A 364 -2.46 18.56 -10.40
N LEU A 365 -1.47 17.92 -10.99
CA LEU A 365 -1.53 17.38 -12.35
C LEU A 365 -0.93 15.98 -12.37
N ARG A 366 -1.25 15.22 -13.42
CA ARG A 366 -0.51 14.01 -13.75
C ARG A 366 0.91 14.38 -14.18
N PHE A 367 1.81 13.41 -14.16
CA PHE A 367 3.22 13.64 -14.47
C PHE A 367 3.79 12.45 -15.25
N ILE A 368 4.84 12.71 -16.04
CA ILE A 368 5.54 11.67 -16.80
C ILE A 368 6.89 11.43 -16.12
N CYS A 369 7.14 10.19 -15.69
CA CYS A 369 8.45 9.77 -15.19
C CYS A 369 9.28 9.11 -16.30
N GLU A 370 10.56 9.41 -16.33
CA GLU A 370 11.59 8.70 -17.08
C GLU A 370 12.40 7.84 -16.10
N VAL A 371 12.65 6.58 -16.46
CA VAL A 371 13.44 5.64 -15.67
C VAL A 371 14.58 5.14 -16.55
N ASP A 372 15.82 5.27 -16.08
CA ASP A 372 16.97 4.77 -16.82
C ASP A 372 16.92 3.24 -16.88
N LYS A 373 17.11 2.66 -18.07
CA LYS A 373 17.21 1.20 -18.19
C LYS A 373 18.42 0.71 -17.41
N ILE A 374 18.17 0.00 -16.32
CA ILE A 374 19.21 -0.75 -15.60
C ILE A 374 19.51 -2.00 -16.44
N TYR A 375 20.62 -1.97 -17.20
CA TYR A 375 21.11 -3.12 -17.95
C TYR A 375 21.91 -4.09 -17.08
#